data_AF-M4BAV2-F1
#
_entry.id   AF-M4BAV2-F1
#
_cell.length_a   1.000
_cell.length_b   1.000
_cell.length_c   1.000
_cell.angle_alpha   90.00
_cell.angle_beta   90.00
_cell.angle_gamma   90.00
#
_symmetry.space_group_name_H-M   'P 1'
#
loop_
_entity.id
_entity.type
_entity.pdbx_description
1 polymer ?
#
loop_
_entity_poly.entity_id
_entity_poly.type
_entity_poly.pdbx_seq_one_letter_code
_entity_poly.pdbx_strand_id
1 'polypeptide(L)'
;MGNVTSKRTGRRHSAATRELEKYTKPTGLYPSCPWELKIARRLIVDRKLAPRFHGKEMKEEGFTLECPICFMFYPGSLNTSSCCKKPICSECYLQIRPPRKMISCVTTVCSPETRD
;
A
#
# COMPACT_ATOMS: atom_id res chain seq x y z
N MET A 1 41.67 18.08 -21.46
CA MET A 1 40.73 18.77 -20.55
C MET A 1 39.31 18.52 -21.03
N GLY A 2 38.47 17.89 -20.19
CA GLY A 2 36.98 17.88 -20.22
C GLY A 2 36.28 17.28 -21.46
N ASN A 3 35.16 16.57 -21.38
CA ASN A 3 34.26 16.32 -20.25
C ASN A 3 33.46 15.03 -20.48
N VAL A 4 33.25 14.29 -19.39
CA VAL A 4 32.45 13.07 -19.31
C VAL A 4 30.98 13.44 -19.47
N THR A 5 30.35 13.04 -20.57
CA THR A 5 28.90 13.17 -20.73
C THR A 5 28.19 12.13 -19.88
N SER A 6 27.53 12.65 -18.84
CA SER A 6 26.71 11.92 -17.90
C SER A 6 25.58 11.17 -18.62
N LYS A 7 25.76 9.86 -18.85
CA LYS A 7 24.67 8.98 -19.30
C LYS A 7 23.71 8.78 -18.13
N ARG A 8 22.64 9.60 -18.11
CA ARG A 8 21.45 9.37 -17.30
C ARG A 8 20.99 7.92 -17.49
N THR A 9 21.20 7.09 -16.48
CA THR A 9 20.65 5.75 -16.41
C THR A 9 19.14 5.87 -16.22
N GLY A 10 18.42 6.02 -17.34
CA GLY A 10 16.99 5.78 -17.38
C GLY A 10 16.76 4.36 -16.89
N ARG A 11 16.30 4.22 -15.65
CA ARG A 11 15.98 2.94 -15.01
C ARG A 11 14.88 2.31 -15.88
N ARG A 12 15.27 1.37 -16.75
CA ARG A 12 14.35 0.65 -17.64
C ARG A 12 13.24 0.08 -16.76
N HIS A 13 12.03 0.62 -16.92
CA HIS A 13 10.84 0.07 -16.28
C HIS A 13 10.70 -1.38 -16.76
N SER A 14 10.95 -2.35 -15.87
CA SER A 14 10.76 -3.77 -16.19
C SER A 14 9.28 -4.03 -16.48
N ALA A 15 8.96 -5.09 -17.22
CA ALA A 15 7.57 -5.49 -17.48
C ALA A 15 6.72 -5.57 -16.19
N ALA A 16 7.33 -6.03 -15.09
CA ALA A 16 6.71 -6.05 -13.77
C ALA A 16 6.30 -4.66 -13.23
N THR A 17 7.05 -3.61 -13.56
CA THR A 17 6.66 -2.24 -13.18
C THR A 17 5.50 -1.69 -14.00
N ARG A 18 5.33 -2.08 -15.27
CA ARG A 18 4.14 -1.71 -16.09
C ARG A 18 2.86 -2.34 -15.55
N GLU A 19 2.92 -3.60 -15.16
CA GLU A 19 1.75 -4.29 -14.56
C GLU A 19 1.33 -3.71 -13.22
N LEU A 20 2.27 -3.14 -12.44
CA LEU A 20 1.93 -2.48 -11.18
C LEU A 20 1.30 -1.11 -11.38
N GLU A 21 1.44 -0.46 -12.54
CA GLU A 21 0.95 0.91 -12.74
C GLU A 21 -0.57 1.02 -12.53
N LYS A 22 -1.35 0.03 -12.98
CA LYS A 22 -2.80 -0.01 -12.74
C LYS A 22 -3.16 -0.03 -11.25
N TYR A 23 -2.31 -0.62 -10.41
CA TYR A 23 -2.49 -0.71 -8.96
C TYR A 23 -1.78 0.40 -8.18
N THR A 24 -1.28 1.45 -8.85
CA THR A 24 -0.71 2.63 -8.18
C THR A 24 -1.71 3.77 -7.99
N LYS A 25 -2.85 3.70 -8.68
CA LYS A 25 -3.92 4.70 -8.64
C LYS A 25 -4.86 4.45 -7.45
N PRO A 26 -5.48 5.49 -6.87
CA PRO A 26 -6.53 5.33 -5.88
C PRO A 26 -7.69 4.52 -6.44
N THR A 27 -8.27 3.65 -5.61
CA THR A 27 -9.47 2.86 -5.97
C THR A 27 -10.77 3.65 -5.83
N GLY A 28 -10.72 4.80 -5.15
CA GLY A 28 -11.92 5.58 -4.81
C GLY A 28 -12.59 5.18 -3.50
N LEU A 29 -11.97 4.29 -2.69
CA LEU A 29 -12.50 3.90 -1.36
C LEU A 29 -12.69 5.11 -0.42
N TYR A 30 -11.84 6.13 -0.57
CA TYR A 30 -11.95 7.39 0.16
C TYR A 30 -11.99 8.57 -0.82
N PRO A 31 -12.75 9.64 -0.51
CA PRO A 31 -12.89 10.80 -1.39
C PRO A 31 -11.60 11.62 -1.53
N SER A 32 -10.70 11.54 -0.54
CA SER A 32 -9.40 12.20 -0.57
C SER A 32 -8.32 11.32 0.04
N CYS A 33 -7.05 11.61 -0.27
CA CYS A 33 -5.89 10.89 0.21
C CYS A 33 -4.85 11.91 0.72
N PRO A 34 -4.37 11.81 1.96
CA PRO A 34 -3.41 12.77 2.52
C PRO A 34 -2.00 12.66 1.92
N TRP A 35 -1.76 11.63 1.10
CA TRP A 35 -0.52 11.45 0.34
C TRP A 35 -0.64 11.97 -1.08
N GLU A 36 0.42 12.62 -1.55
CA GLU A 36 0.59 12.90 -2.98
C GLU A 36 0.67 11.59 -3.79
N LEU A 37 -0.05 11.55 -4.91
CA LEU A 37 -0.12 10.38 -5.78
C LEU A 37 1.26 9.89 -6.24
N LYS A 38 2.16 10.82 -6.55
CA LYS A 38 3.54 10.49 -6.99
C LYS A 38 4.33 9.76 -5.91
N ILE A 39 4.18 10.16 -4.65
CA ILE A 39 4.86 9.54 -3.51
C ILE A 39 4.29 8.14 -3.27
N ALA A 40 2.95 8.01 -3.21
CA ALA A 40 2.30 6.72 -3.02
C ALA A 40 2.67 5.72 -4.14
N ARG A 41 2.66 6.18 -5.41
CA ARG A 41 3.11 5.38 -6.55
C ARG A 41 4.54 4.91 -6.38
N ARG A 42 5.45 5.79 -5.96
CA ARG A 42 6.86 5.43 -5.75
C ARG A 42 7.01 4.35 -4.67
N LEU A 43 6.28 4.47 -3.57
CA LEU A 43 6.31 3.45 -2.50
C LEU A 43 5.84 2.08 -2.99
N ILE A 44 4.81 2.04 -3.84
CA ILE A 44 4.29 0.79 -4.43
C ILE A 44 5.31 0.18 -5.39
N VAL A 45 5.86 0.99 -6.30
CA VAL A 45 6.86 0.54 -7.28
C VAL A 45 8.15 0.06 -6.58
N ASP A 46 8.56 0.75 -5.51
CA ASP A 46 9.72 0.37 -4.69
C ASP A 46 9.41 -0.80 -3.72
N ARG A 47 8.18 -1.36 -3.74
CA ARG A 47 7.69 -2.43 -2.86
C ARG A 47 7.76 -2.11 -1.36
N LYS A 48 7.76 -0.82 -1.02
CA LYS A 48 7.66 -0.32 0.37
C LYS A 48 6.21 -0.21 0.82
N LEU A 49 5.26 -0.29 -0.11
CA LEU A 49 3.83 -0.34 0.12
C LEU A 49 3.22 -1.40 -0.81
N ALA A 50 2.24 -2.15 -0.32
CA ALA A 50 1.49 -3.08 -1.15
C ALA A 50 0.73 -2.34 -2.27
N PRO A 51 0.43 -2.99 -3.41
CA PRO A 51 -0.40 -2.39 -4.46
C PRO A 51 -1.81 -2.01 -3.96
N ARG A 52 -2.42 -1.00 -4.58
CA ARG A 52 -3.81 -0.60 -4.31
C ARG A 52 -4.77 -1.54 -5.06
N PHE A 53 -5.02 -2.70 -4.47
CA PHE A 53 -6.04 -3.64 -4.95
C PHE A 53 -7.45 -3.12 -4.63
N HIS A 54 -8.42 -3.46 -5.47
CA HIS A 54 -9.84 -3.27 -5.15
C HIS A 54 -10.26 -4.37 -4.18
N GLY A 55 -10.91 -3.98 -3.08
CA GLY A 55 -11.41 -4.93 -2.09
C GLY A 55 -12.66 -5.63 -2.58
N LYS A 56 -12.93 -6.82 -2.03
CA LYS A 56 -14.19 -7.55 -2.21
C LYS A 56 -14.93 -7.62 -0.88
N GLU A 57 -16.25 -7.50 -0.91
CA GLU A 57 -17.07 -7.60 0.31
C GLU A 57 -17.12 -9.04 0.85
N MET A 58 -17.02 -10.03 -0.04
CA MET A 58 -17.02 -11.45 0.30
C MET A 58 -15.63 -12.06 0.07
N LYS A 59 -15.34 -13.11 0.84
CA LYS A 59 -14.17 -13.94 0.64
C LYS A 59 -14.32 -14.71 -0.69
N GLU A 60 -13.42 -14.48 -1.62
CA GLU A 60 -13.37 -15.13 -2.93
C GLU A 60 -12.04 -15.90 -3.10
N GLU A 61 -11.92 -16.73 -4.13
CA GLU A 61 -10.67 -17.43 -4.44
C GLU A 61 -9.51 -16.44 -4.61
N GLY A 62 -8.50 -16.57 -3.75
CA GLY A 62 -7.34 -15.67 -3.73
C GLY A 62 -7.54 -14.36 -2.95
N PHE A 63 -8.75 -14.04 -2.48
CA PHE A 63 -9.07 -12.87 -1.65
C PHE A 63 -9.40 -13.31 -0.23
N THR A 64 -8.35 -13.61 0.55
CA THR A 64 -8.49 -14.22 1.88
C THR A 64 -8.08 -13.33 3.04
N LEU A 65 -7.41 -12.20 2.76
CA LEU A 65 -6.96 -11.27 3.80
C LEU A 65 -7.99 -10.16 4.00
N GLU A 66 -8.57 -10.11 5.19
CA GLU A 66 -9.53 -9.06 5.57
C GLU A 66 -8.80 -7.84 6.16
N CYS A 67 -9.13 -6.64 5.69
CA CYS A 67 -8.62 -5.42 6.29
C CYS A 67 -9.52 -4.98 7.46
N PRO A 68 -9.00 -4.83 8.70
CA PRO A 68 -9.81 -4.53 9.89
C PRO A 68 -10.36 -3.09 9.94
N ILE A 69 -10.12 -2.28 8.91
CA ILE A 69 -10.56 -0.88 8.83
C ILE A 69 -11.76 -0.74 7.90
N CYS A 70 -11.69 -1.35 6.71
CA CYS A 70 -12.76 -1.28 5.71
C CYS A 70 -13.56 -2.59 5.60
N PHE A 71 -13.17 -3.64 6.33
CA PHE A 71 -13.83 -4.95 6.37
C PHE A 71 -13.98 -5.63 5.00
N MET A 72 -13.15 -5.25 4.02
CA MET A 72 -13.07 -5.88 2.71
C MET A 72 -11.94 -6.91 2.67
N PHE A 73 -12.11 -7.91 1.80
CA PHE A 73 -11.13 -8.94 1.48
C PHE A 73 -10.21 -8.50 0.34
N TYR A 74 -8.95 -8.91 0.43
CA TYR A 74 -7.86 -8.55 -0.47
C TYR A 74 -6.95 -9.75 -0.73
N PRO A 75 -6.11 -9.70 -1.79
CA PRO A 75 -5.16 -10.76 -2.07
C PRO A 75 -4.03 -10.82 -1.04
N GLY A 76 -3.29 -11.93 -1.04
CA GLY A 76 -2.27 -12.30 -0.04
C GLY A 76 -1.08 -11.34 0.20
N SER A 77 -1.03 -10.18 -0.46
CA SER A 77 0.04 -9.19 -0.32
C SER A 77 -0.51 -7.85 0.16
N LEU A 78 -0.73 -7.73 1.47
CA LEU A 78 -1.14 -6.50 2.14
C LEU A 78 -0.05 -5.91 3.03
N ASN A 79 -0.22 -4.65 3.43
CA ASN A 79 0.66 -4.00 4.40
C ASN A 79 0.40 -4.58 5.79
N THR A 80 1.43 -4.80 6.60
CA THR A 80 1.25 -5.31 7.97
C THR A 80 1.50 -4.22 9.00
N SER A 81 0.65 -4.17 10.02
CA SER A 81 0.90 -3.31 11.19
C SER A 81 2.14 -3.78 11.94
N SER A 82 2.92 -2.84 12.49
CA SER A 82 4.17 -3.19 13.18
C SER A 82 3.94 -3.88 14.53
N CYS A 83 2.89 -3.49 15.26
CA CYS A 83 2.54 -3.99 16.61
C CYS A 83 1.82 -5.34 16.62
N CYS A 84 0.73 -5.46 15.87
CA CYS A 84 -0.16 -6.63 15.96
C CYS A 84 -0.20 -7.47 14.70
N LYS A 85 0.65 -7.15 13.70
CA LYS A 85 0.81 -7.89 12.43
C LYS A 85 -0.47 -8.08 11.61
N LYS A 86 -1.56 -7.37 11.94
CA LYS A 86 -2.81 -7.39 11.18
C LYS A 86 -2.60 -6.82 9.76
N PRO A 87 -3.23 -7.40 8.73
CA PRO A 87 -3.12 -6.93 7.35
C PRO A 87 -3.98 -5.67 7.12
N ILE A 88 -3.45 -4.69 6.38
CA ILE A 88 -4.11 -3.42 6.07
C ILE A 88 -3.97 -3.14 4.57
N CYS A 89 -5.09 -2.85 3.91
CA CYS A 89 -5.07 -2.47 2.50
C CYS A 89 -4.39 -1.12 2.29
N SER A 90 -3.86 -0.88 1.08
CA SER A 90 -3.06 0.32 0.83
C SER A 90 -3.86 1.62 0.89
N GLU A 91 -5.17 1.60 0.59
CA GLU A 91 -6.03 2.76 0.80
C GLU A 91 -6.09 3.14 2.28
N CYS A 92 -6.47 2.19 3.14
CA CYS A 92 -6.58 2.40 4.58
C CYS A 92 -5.23 2.76 5.20
N TYR A 93 -4.14 2.08 4.78
CA TYR A 93 -2.79 2.38 5.26
C TYR A 93 -2.40 3.84 5.01
N LEU A 94 -2.70 4.36 3.82
CA LEU A 94 -2.34 5.74 3.46
C LEU A 94 -3.20 6.77 4.19
N GLN A 95 -4.44 6.45 4.56
CA GLN A 95 -5.25 7.32 5.43
C GLN A 95 -4.67 7.42 6.84
N ILE A 96 -4.31 6.29 7.43
CA ILE A 96 -3.91 6.23 8.86
C ILE A 96 -2.44 6.53 9.10
N ARG A 97 -1.60 6.67 8.07
CA ARG A 97 -0.17 7.01 8.21
C ARG A 97 0.17 8.14 7.26
N PRO A 98 -0.09 9.41 7.59
CA PRO A 98 0.31 10.53 6.74
C PRO A 98 1.84 10.71 6.75
N PRO A 99 2.45 11.26 5.68
CA PRO A 99 3.90 11.24 5.44
C PRO A 99 4.78 11.92 6.50
N ARG A 100 4.18 12.68 7.42
CA ARG A 100 4.89 13.41 8.49
C ARG A 100 4.59 12.89 9.90
N LYS A 101 3.77 11.84 10.06
CA LYS A 101 3.44 11.29 11.38
C LYS A 101 3.86 9.82 11.45
N MET A 102 4.82 9.54 12.33
CA MET A 102 5.07 8.18 12.79
C MET A 102 3.91 7.77 13.69
N ILE A 103 2.93 7.09 13.13
CA ILE A 103 1.81 6.60 13.94
C ILE A 103 2.20 5.23 14.50
N SER A 104 2.49 5.23 15.81
CA SER A 104 2.50 4.03 16.63
C SER A 104 1.06 3.52 16.72
N CYS A 105 0.82 2.37 16.09
CA CYS A 105 -0.25 1.44 16.43
C CYS A 105 -1.58 2.08 16.82
N VAL A 106 -2.39 2.37 15.80
CA VAL A 106 -3.77 2.81 16.01
C VAL A 106 -4.50 1.69 16.76
N THR A 107 -5.06 2.01 17.92
CA THR A 107 -5.81 1.07 18.78
C THR A 107 -6.96 0.41 18.01
N THR A 108 -7.59 1.11 17.05
CA THR A 108 -8.61 0.56 16.15
C THR A 108 -8.11 -0.64 15.32
N VAL A 109 -6.82 -0.70 14.97
CA VAL A 109 -6.25 -1.81 14.19
C VAL A 109 -5.83 -2.97 15.09
N CYS A 110 -5.51 -2.67 16.34
CA CYS A 110 -5.01 -3.62 17.32
C CYS A 110 -5.94 -3.63 18.54
N SER A 111 -7.19 -4.04 18.37
CA SER A 111 -8.00 -4.47 19.52
C SER A 111 -7.40 -5.76 20.11
N PRO A 112 -7.40 -5.92 21.45
CA PRO A 112 -6.76 -7.03 22.14
C PRO A 112 -7.52 -8.38 22.09
N GLU A 113 -8.53 -8.58 21.23
CA GLU A 113 -9.39 -9.78 21.29
C GLU A 113 -8.86 -11.04 20.58
N THR A 114 -7.56 -11.17 20.30
CA THR A 114 -7.00 -12.44 19.78
C THR A 114 -5.64 -12.77 20.39
N ARG A 115 -5.55 -12.70 21.72
CA ARG A 115 -4.63 -13.53 22.51
C ARG A 115 -5.45 -14.65 23.14
N ASP A 116 -5.65 -15.70 22.39
CA ASP A 116 -5.84 -17.06 22.92
C ASP A 116 -4.84 -17.95 22.19
#